data_AF-A0A0N1LHL8-F1
#
_entry.id   AF-A0A0N1LHL8-F1
#
_cell.length_a   1.000
_cell.length_b   1.000
_cell.length_c   1.000
_cell.angle_alpha   90.00
_cell.angle_beta   90.00
_cell.angle_gamma   90.00
#
_symmetry.space_group_name_H-M   'P 1'
#
loop_
_entity.id
_entity.type
_entity.pdbx_description
1 polymer ?
#
loop_
_entity_poly.entity_id
_entity_poly.type
_entity_poly.pdbx_seq_one_letter_code
_entity_poly.pdbx_strand_id
1 'polypeptide(L)'
;MNAQEPTAESRRAEREMRAAVREQLVAMGVPGNTAVEIVDLAFHATDKAMDALVAATEVSQDSRVRMNALLVATSLVDIRMKQARDSASEIAGALGCQMMHGTIRVGGQPS
;
A
#
# COMPACT_ATOMS: atom_id res chain seq x y z
N MET A 1 23.38 5.50 7.87
CA MET A 1 22.89 5.98 6.56
C MET A 1 21.73 6.90 6.84
N ASN A 2 21.75 8.14 6.36
CA ASN A 2 20.64 9.08 6.56
C ASN A 2 19.44 8.57 5.76
N ALA A 3 18.32 8.31 6.44
CA ALA A 3 17.02 8.29 5.79
C ALA A 3 16.92 9.61 5.02
N GLN A 4 16.91 9.55 3.68
CA GLN A 4 16.72 10.75 2.87
C GLN A 4 15.38 11.35 3.30
N GLU A 5 15.42 12.56 3.84
CA GLU A 5 14.19 13.28 4.13
C GLU A 5 13.32 13.29 2.87
N PRO A 6 12.03 12.91 2.97
CA PRO A 6 11.18 12.81 1.79
C PRO A 6 11.18 14.15 1.06
N THR A 7 11.40 14.12 -0.25
CA THR A 7 11.44 15.35 -1.06
C THR A 7 10.10 16.09 -0.97
N ALA A 8 10.10 17.41 -1.25
CA ALA A 8 8.85 18.17 -1.27
C ALA A 8 7.81 17.57 -2.26
N GLU A 9 8.31 16.98 -3.34
CA GLU A 9 7.52 16.25 -4.34
C GLU A 9 6.96 14.93 -3.78
N SER A 10 7.77 14.13 -3.09
CA SER A 10 7.32 12.90 -2.42
C SER A 10 6.23 13.17 -1.38
N ARG A 11 6.41 14.18 -0.53
CA ARG A 11 5.39 14.60 0.44
C ARG A 11 4.10 15.10 -0.22
N ARG A 12 4.21 15.73 -1.39
CA ARG A 12 3.03 16.16 -2.16
C ARG A 12 2.28 14.95 -2.74
N ALA A 13 3.00 14.03 -3.38
CA ALA A 13 2.43 12.81 -3.94
C ALA A 13 1.73 11.96 -2.87
N GLU A 14 2.32 11.84 -1.67
CA GLU A 14 1.72 11.12 -0.56
C GLU A 14 0.39 11.76 -0.11
N ARG A 15 0.36 13.10 0.03
CA ARG A 15 -0.87 13.83 0.39
C ARG A 15 -1.96 13.65 -0.65
N GLU A 16 -1.62 13.73 -1.94
CA GLU A 16 -2.56 13.52 -3.04
C GLU A 16 -3.11 12.07 -3.02
N MET A 17 -2.25 11.08 -2.75
CA MET A 17 -2.66 9.69 -2.62
C MET A 17 -3.57 9.45 -1.41
N ARG A 18 -3.22 9.98 -0.23
CA ARG A 18 -4.05 9.91 0.98
C ARG A 18 -5.44 10.50 0.73
N ALA A 19 -5.51 11.65 0.05
CA ALA A 19 -6.77 12.28 -0.29
C ALA A 19 -7.62 11.42 -1.24
N ALA A 20 -7.01 10.88 -2.30
CA ALA A 20 -7.69 10.02 -3.28
C ALA A 20 -8.24 8.73 -2.65
N VAL A 21 -7.47 8.07 -1.77
CA VAL A 21 -7.94 6.86 -1.06
C VAL A 21 -9.09 7.19 -0.11
N ARG A 22 -8.97 8.30 0.64
CA ARG A 22 -10.05 8.75 1.54
C ARG A 22 -11.34 9.03 0.78
N GLU A 23 -11.26 9.73 -0.34
CA GLU A 23 -12.43 10.03 -1.19
C GLU A 23 -13.10 8.75 -1.69
N GLN A 24 -12.32 7.75 -2.10
CA GLN A 24 -12.85 6.44 -2.49
C GLN A 24 -13.55 5.73 -1.33
N LEU A 25 -12.95 5.72 -0.13
CA LEU A 25 -13.58 5.12 1.06
C LEU A 25 -14.91 5.78 1.40
N VAL A 26 -14.96 7.12 1.37
CA VAL A 26 -16.19 7.88 1.60
C VAL A 26 -17.24 7.60 0.53
N ALA A 27 -16.85 7.50 -0.74
CA ALA A 27 -17.74 7.12 -1.84
C ALA A 27 -18.31 5.70 -1.68
N MET A 28 -17.58 4.81 -1.01
CA MET A 28 -18.04 3.46 -0.63
C MET A 28 -18.91 3.45 0.64
N GLY A 29 -19.21 4.61 1.22
CA GLY A 29 -20.09 4.75 2.39
C GLY A 29 -19.38 4.69 3.74
N VAL A 30 -18.04 4.69 3.78
CA VAL A 30 -17.28 4.74 5.03
C VAL A 30 -17.40 6.14 5.66
N PRO A 31 -17.75 6.26 6.95
CA PRO A 31 -17.80 7.55 7.64
C PRO A 31 -16.46 8.28 7.55
N GLY A 32 -16.46 9.60 7.35
CA GLY A 32 -15.25 10.38 7.08
C GLY A 32 -14.14 10.21 8.13
N ASN A 33 -14.49 10.17 9.43
CA ASN A 33 -13.50 9.95 10.49
C ASN A 33 -12.88 8.56 10.43
N THR A 34 -13.69 7.52 10.16
CA THR A 34 -13.22 6.14 9.99
C THR A 34 -12.38 6.00 8.73
N ALA A 35 -12.74 6.68 7.64
CA ALA A 35 -11.96 6.67 6.41
C ALA A 35 -10.56 7.27 6.62
N VAL A 36 -10.43 8.35 7.41
CA VAL A 36 -9.14 8.92 7.78
C VAL A 36 -8.30 7.91 8.57
N GLU A 37 -8.88 7.27 9.59
CA GLU A 37 -8.18 6.28 10.40
C GLU A 37 -7.69 5.08 9.58
N ILE A 38 -8.53 4.57 8.65
CA ILE A 38 -8.15 3.49 7.72
C ILE A 38 -6.96 3.93 6.86
N VAL A 39 -7.02 5.13 6.29
CA VAL A 39 -5.92 5.66 5.44
C VAL A 39 -4.64 5.78 6.24
N ASP A 40 -4.68 6.36 7.44
CA ASP A 40 -3.48 6.56 8.25
C ASP A 40 -2.84 5.24 8.67
N LEU A 41 -3.64 4.26 9.06
CA LEU A 41 -3.16 2.91 9.37
C LEU A 41 -2.57 2.20 8.14
N ALA A 42 -3.21 2.33 6.97
CA ALA A 42 -2.73 1.72 5.74
C ALA A 42 -1.40 2.31 5.28
N PHE A 43 -1.23 3.64 5.36
CA PHE A 43 0.04 4.29 5.03
C PHE A 43 1.14 3.90 6.03
N HIS A 44 0.85 3.90 7.33
CA HIS A 44 1.82 3.46 8.35
C HIS A 44 2.28 2.00 8.15
N ALA A 45 1.35 1.11 7.78
CA ALA A 45 1.70 -0.28 7.46
C ALA A 45 2.58 -0.37 6.20
N THR A 46 2.29 0.46 5.20
CA THR A 46 3.07 0.52 3.95
C THR A 46 4.48 1.02 4.20
N ASP A 47 4.65 2.07 5.01
CA ASP A 47 5.97 2.61 5.38
C ASP A 47 6.81 1.55 6.08
N LYS A 48 6.23 0.82 7.05
CA LYS A 48 6.92 -0.29 7.71
C LYS A 48 7.31 -1.42 6.77
N ALA A 49 6.45 -1.74 5.79
CA ALA A 49 6.77 -2.75 4.79
C ALA A 49 7.95 -2.30 3.92
N MET A 50 7.97 -1.02 3.53
CA MET A 50 9.06 -0.43 2.74
C MET A 50 10.38 -0.41 3.53
N ASP A 51 10.36 -0.04 4.81
CA ASP A 51 11.54 -0.09 5.68
C ASP A 51 12.12 -1.51 5.76
N ALA A 52 11.26 -2.51 5.93
CA ALA A 52 11.67 -3.92 5.95
C ALA A 52 12.25 -4.38 4.61
N LEU A 53 11.68 -3.93 3.49
CA LEU A 53 12.21 -4.21 2.15
C LEU A 53 13.60 -3.60 1.97
N VAL A 54 13.81 -2.34 2.37
CA VAL A 54 15.11 -1.67 2.31
C VAL A 54 16.13 -2.44 3.14
N ALA A 55 15.80 -2.76 4.39
CA ALA A 55 16.68 -3.53 5.28
C ALA A 55 17.08 -4.89 4.69
N ALA A 56 16.16 -5.59 4.00
CA ALA A 56 16.46 -6.84 3.33
C ALA A 56 17.51 -6.67 2.20
N THR A 57 17.60 -5.49 1.58
CA THR A 57 18.64 -5.20 0.57
C THR A 57 19.98 -4.81 1.17
N GLU A 58 20.09 -4.60 2.48
CA GLU A 58 21.33 -4.20 3.15
C GLU A 58 22.14 -5.41 3.66
N VAL A 59 21.58 -6.62 3.61
CA VAL A 59 22.23 -7.86 4.07
C VAL A 59 23.46 -8.27 3.26
N SER A 60 23.68 -7.66 2.10
CA SER A 60 24.84 -7.92 1.24
C SER A 60 25.33 -6.64 0.57
N GLN A 61 26.64 -6.55 0.33
CA GLN A 61 27.26 -5.47 -0.43
C GLN A 61 27.34 -5.78 -1.95
N ASP A 62 27.11 -7.04 -2.38
CA ASP A 62 27.05 -7.39 -3.81
C ASP A 62 25.73 -6.88 -4.42
N SER A 63 25.84 -5.97 -5.39
CA SER A 63 24.70 -5.31 -6.03
C SER A 63 23.70 -6.27 -6.69
N ARG A 64 24.15 -7.42 -7.21
CA ARG A 64 23.27 -8.45 -7.79
C ARG A 64 22.47 -9.16 -6.71
N VAL A 65 23.11 -9.46 -5.58
CA VAL A 65 22.43 -10.05 -4.42
C VAL A 65 21.38 -9.10 -3.86
N ARG A 66 21.71 -7.81 -3.74
CA ARG A 66 20.76 -6.78 -3.29
C ARG A 66 19.54 -6.66 -4.19
N MET A 67 19.74 -6.63 -5.50
CA MET A 67 18.65 -6.55 -6.48
C MET A 67 17.76 -7.81 -6.43
N ASN A 68 18.37 -9.00 -6.37
CA ASN A 68 17.62 -10.24 -6.24
C ASN A 68 16.85 -10.31 -4.92
N ALA A 69 17.43 -9.85 -3.82
CA ALA A 69 16.75 -9.77 -2.52
C ALA A 69 15.52 -8.86 -2.59
N LEU A 70 15.64 -7.69 -3.23
CA LEU A 70 14.52 -6.79 -3.43
C LEU A 70 13.41 -7.44 -4.26
N LEU A 71 13.75 -8.07 -5.38
CA LEU A 71 12.78 -8.75 -6.27
C LEU A 71 12.05 -9.89 -5.56
N VAL A 72 12.77 -10.70 -4.78
CA VAL A 72 12.16 -11.79 -4.01
C VAL A 72 11.24 -11.21 -2.93
N ALA A 73 11.68 -10.18 -2.22
CA ALA A 73 10.91 -9.60 -1.12
C ALA A 73 9.63 -8.90 -1.63
N THR A 74 9.69 -8.15 -2.74
CA THR A 74 8.50 -7.56 -3.35
C THR A 74 7.53 -8.61 -3.88
N SER A 75 8.05 -9.69 -4.48
CA SER A 75 7.24 -10.83 -4.94
C SER A 75 6.50 -11.52 -3.79
N LEU A 76 7.16 -11.70 -2.64
CA LEU A 76 6.55 -12.25 -1.43
C LEU A 76 5.44 -11.34 -0.89
N VAL A 77 5.68 -10.01 -0.87
CA VAL A 77 4.66 -9.04 -0.46
C VAL A 77 3.44 -9.12 -1.39
N ASP A 78 3.63 -9.17 -2.71
CA ASP A 78 2.51 -9.25 -3.66
C ASP A 78 1.68 -10.53 -3.46
N ILE A 79 2.33 -11.69 -3.27
CA ILE A 79 1.64 -12.95 -2.96
C ILE A 79 0.80 -12.81 -1.69
N ARG A 80 1.34 -12.22 -0.62
CA ARG A 80 0.62 -12.01 0.64
C ARG A 80 -0.54 -11.05 0.49
N MET A 81 -0.36 -9.97 -0.29
CA MET A 81 -1.43 -9.01 -0.57
C MET A 81 -2.54 -9.64 -1.42
N LYS A 82 -2.19 -10.50 -2.39
CA LYS A 82 -3.17 -11.28 -3.16
C LYS A 82 -3.98 -12.19 -2.24
N GLN A 83 -3.32 -12.97 -1.38
CA GLN A 83 -3.99 -13.83 -0.40
C GLN A 83 -4.94 -13.03 0.52
N ALA A 84 -4.49 -11.87 1.01
CA ALA A 84 -5.33 -11.01 1.85
C ALA A 84 -6.58 -10.50 1.10
N ARG A 85 -6.46 -10.14 -0.19
CA ARG A 85 -7.59 -9.76 -1.03
C ARG A 85 -8.55 -10.92 -1.28
N ASP A 86 -8.02 -12.11 -1.54
CA ASP A 86 -8.81 -13.32 -1.76
C ASP A 86 -9.61 -13.65 -0.49
N SER A 87 -8.99 -13.61 0.70
CA SER A 87 -9.66 -13.79 1.98
C SER A 87 -10.71 -12.70 2.25
N ALA A 88 -10.43 -11.44 1.94
CA ALA A 88 -11.42 -10.36 2.08
C ALA A 88 -12.63 -10.59 1.18
N SER A 89 -12.42 -11.08 -0.05
CA SER A 89 -13.49 -11.43 -0.99
C SER A 89 -14.36 -12.58 -0.47
N GLU A 90 -13.74 -13.63 0.08
CA GLU A 90 -14.45 -14.76 0.69
C GLU A 90 -15.31 -14.32 1.89
N ILE A 91 -14.72 -13.51 2.79
CA ILE A 91 -15.42 -12.97 3.95
C ILE A 91 -16.59 -12.09 3.52
N ALA A 92 -16.39 -11.21 2.54
CA ALA A 92 -17.47 -10.37 2.03
C ALA A 92 -18.60 -11.20 1.42
N GLY A 93 -18.28 -12.25 0.66
CA GLY A 93 -19.26 -13.20 0.15
C GLY A 93 -20.07 -13.87 1.27
N ALA A 94 -19.41 -14.30 2.34
CA ALA A 94 -20.06 -14.90 3.51
C ALA A 94 -20.96 -13.91 4.28
N LEU A 95 -20.61 -12.63 4.29
CA LEU A 95 -21.38 -11.56 4.92
C LEU A 95 -22.49 -10.99 4.02
N GLY A 96 -22.61 -11.46 2.77
CA GLY A 96 -23.53 -10.91 1.78
C GLY A 96 -23.16 -9.49 1.33
N CYS A 97 -21.92 -9.05 1.56
CA CYS A 97 -21.43 -7.76 1.15
C CYS A 97 -20.93 -7.80 -0.31
N GLN A 98 -21.37 -6.86 -1.14
CA GLN A 98 -20.72 -6.64 -2.43
C GLN A 98 -19.41 -5.88 -2.22
N MET A 99 -18.28 -6.54 -2.48
CA MET A 99 -16.98 -5.89 -2.55
C MET A 99 -16.95 -4.94 -3.75
N MET A 100 -16.94 -3.63 -3.50
CA MET A 100 -16.50 -2.67 -4.50
C MET A 100 -14.99 -2.84 -4.64
N HIS A 101 -14.52 -3.36 -5.78
CA HIS A 101 -13.09 -3.39 -6.08
C HIS A 101 -12.59 -1.96 -6.23
N GLY A 102 -12.11 -1.38 -5.11
CA GLY A 102 -11.42 -0.11 -5.09
C GLY A 102 -10.00 -0.28 -5.61
N THR A 103 -9.82 -0.36 -6.92
CA THR A 103 -8.50 -0.09 -7.49
C THR A 103 -8.21 1.37 -7.18
N ILE A 104 -7.25 1.63 -6.29
CA ILE A 104 -6.83 3.00 -5.98
C ILE A 104 -6.26 3.60 -7.26
N ARG A 105 -7.07 4.42 -7.95
CA ARG A 105 -6.62 5.17 -9.12
C ARG A 105 -5.79 6.36 -8.64
N VAL A 106 -4.48 6.15 -8.51
CA VAL A 106 -3.54 7.26 -8.32
C VAL A 106 -3.29 7.88 -9.69
N GLY A 107 -3.75 9.11 -9.90
CA GLY A 107 -3.44 9.89 -11.09
C GLY A 107 -4.17 9.45 -12.37
N GLY A 108 -5.49 9.64 -12.42
CA GLY A 108 -6.21 10.03 -13.64
C GLY A 108 -6.08 9.21 -14.93
N GLN A 109 -5.43 8.04 -14.98
CA GLN A 109 -5.40 7.24 -16.19
C GLN A 109 -6.62 6.30 -16.26
N PRO A 110 -7.52 6.50 -17.23
CA PRO A 110 -8.52 5.49 -17.57
C PRO A 110 -7.81 4.32 -18.26
N SER A 111 -8.09 3.12 -17.79
CA SER A 111 -8.00 1.88 -18.56
C SER A 111 -8.91 1.95 -19.79
#